data_AF-A0A956RB56-F1
#
_entry.id   AF-A0A956RB56-F1
#
_cell.length_a   1.000
_cell.length_b   1.000
_cell.length_c   1.000
_cell.angle_alpha   90.00
_cell.angle_beta   90.00
_cell.angle_gamma   90.00
#
_symmetry.space_group_name_H-M   'P 1'
#
loop_
_entity.id
_entity.type
_entity.pdbx_description
1 polymer ?
#
loop_
_entity_poly.entity_id
_entity_poly.type
_entity_poly.pdbx_seq_one_letter_code
_entity_poly.pdbx_strand_id
1 'polypeptide(L)'
;MASGPPPPGVSPEPDDAGVEAPPKRGIRAFFARYGRMLWWLHSFYALALANTCTVNQIWVAEGTYYPDQGVGYTPGERTHSFVMKNNLAIYGGFPNTGGPGFGDRDWAANVTILSGDIGSPGDVGDNSYHVVFNNNNGLNSTAKLDGFTISGGNANNNSNGGGM
;
A
#
# COMPACT_ATOMS: atom_id res chain seq x y z
N MET A 1 12.89 19.98 41.60
CA MET A 1 13.70 18.77 41.36
C MET A 1 14.51 19.03 40.09
N ALA A 2 15.72 19.57 40.24
CA ALA A 2 16.59 19.89 39.11
C ALA A 2 17.46 18.67 38.76
N SER A 3 17.42 18.21 37.51
CA SER A 3 18.28 17.14 36.99
C SER A 3 19.69 17.69 36.77
N GLY A 4 20.66 17.16 37.51
CA GLY A 4 22.08 17.51 37.37
C GLY A 4 22.68 17.04 36.04
N PRO A 5 23.83 17.59 35.63
CA PRO A 5 24.50 17.22 34.39
C PRO A 5 25.06 15.78 34.46
N PRO A 6 25.08 15.04 33.34
CA PRO A 6 25.58 13.66 33.31
C PRO A 6 27.10 13.59 33.56
N PRO A 7 27.60 12.47 34.10
CA PRO A 7 29.01 12.32 34.48
C PRO A 7 29.93 12.25 33.25
N PRO A 8 31.16 12.79 33.33
CA PRO A 8 32.10 12.83 32.21
C PRO A 8 32.84 11.49 32.08
N GLY A 9 32.78 10.88 30.89
CA GLY A 9 33.61 9.69 30.57
C GLY A 9 32.92 8.53 29.84
N VAL A 10 31.64 8.65 29.47
CA VAL A 10 30.99 7.66 28.60
C VAL A 10 31.15 8.11 27.15
N SER A 11 32.08 7.50 26.43
CA SER A 11 32.14 7.60 24.97
C SER A 11 30.81 7.12 24.39
N PRO A 12 30.18 7.85 23.44
CA PRO A 12 28.98 7.36 22.79
C PRO A 12 29.27 6.02 22.11
N GLU A 13 28.41 5.02 22.33
CA GLU A 13 28.51 3.71 21.69
C GLU A 13 28.44 3.88 20.16
N PRO A 14 29.22 3.10 19.37
CA PRO A 14 29.29 3.23 17.92
C PRO A 14 28.19 2.42 17.20
N ASP A 15 27.01 2.27 17.79
CA ASP A 15 25.88 1.52 17.23
C ASP A 15 24.88 2.39 16.45
N ASP A 16 25.15 3.69 16.32
CA ASP A 16 24.35 4.61 15.49
C ASP A 16 24.77 4.63 13.99
N ALA A 17 25.41 3.56 13.52
CA ALA A 17 25.82 3.39 12.12
C ALA A 17 25.10 2.21 11.45
N GLY A 18 23.97 2.50 10.81
CA GLY A 18 23.60 1.82 9.57
C GLY A 18 22.63 0.63 9.62
N VAL A 19 21.58 0.67 10.44
CA VAL A 19 20.37 -0.10 10.09
C VAL A 19 19.57 0.75 9.10
N GLU A 20 19.79 0.52 7.80
CA GLU A 20 18.80 0.90 6.79
C GLU A 20 17.44 0.39 7.27
N ALA A 21 16.53 1.32 7.53
CA ALA A 21 15.16 0.97 7.85
C ALA A 21 14.60 0.13 6.68
N PRO A 22 14.01 -1.05 6.92
CA PRO A 22 13.43 -1.86 5.86
C PRO A 22 12.41 -1.03 5.06
N PRO A 23 12.28 -1.27 3.73
CA PRO A 23 11.46 -0.43 2.87
C PRO A 23 10.04 -0.40 3.41
N LYS A 24 9.56 0.81 3.74
CA LYS A 24 8.26 1.06 4.36
C LYS A 24 7.14 0.74 3.36
N ARG A 25 6.80 -0.54 3.22
CA ARG A 25 5.71 -1.05 2.38
C ARG A 25 4.39 -1.01 3.17
N GLY A 26 3.68 0.10 3.05
CA GLY A 26 2.34 0.26 3.61
C GLY A 26 1.53 1.21 2.73
N ILE A 27 0.30 0.81 2.39
CA ILE A 27 -0.67 1.63 1.67
C ILE A 27 -0.84 2.97 2.42
N ARG A 28 -0.49 4.07 1.73
CA ARG A 28 -0.68 5.45 2.21
C ARG A 28 -1.86 6.05 1.47
N ALA A 29 -3.04 6.05 2.10
CA ALA A 29 -4.19 6.78 1.59
C ALA A 29 -4.06 8.27 1.95
N PHE A 30 -3.90 9.14 0.96
CA PHE A 30 -3.91 10.60 1.17
C PHE A 30 -5.35 11.11 1.11
N PHE A 31 -5.87 11.63 2.25
CA PHE A 31 -7.19 12.23 2.31
C PHE A 31 -7.14 13.71 1.92
N ALA A 32 -7.40 14.02 0.66
CA ALA A 32 -7.56 15.39 0.19
C ALA A 32 -8.95 15.96 0.58
N ARG A 33 -9.13 16.35 1.85
CA ARG A 33 -10.15 17.34 2.25
C ARG A 33 -9.81 18.14 3.52
N TYR A 34 -8.87 17.69 4.35
CA TYR A 34 -8.40 18.47 5.50
C TYR A 34 -6.88 18.53 5.49
N GLY A 35 -6.38 19.72 5.18
CA GLY A 35 -4.95 19.99 5.16
C GLY A 35 -4.30 19.67 6.51
N ARG A 36 -3.12 19.05 6.42
CA ARG A 36 -2.03 19.05 7.40
C ARG A 36 -2.39 18.64 8.84
N MET A 37 -2.40 17.34 9.13
CA MET A 37 -1.80 16.76 10.34
C MET A 37 -1.92 15.24 10.30
N LEU A 38 -1.01 14.56 11.01
CA LEU A 38 -0.86 13.10 11.16
C LEU A 38 0.18 12.46 10.23
N TRP A 39 1.37 13.06 10.24
CA TRP A 39 2.57 12.23 10.28
C TRP A 39 2.47 11.36 11.53
N TRP A 40 2.52 10.03 11.35
CA TRP A 40 2.26 9.03 12.40
C TRP A 40 0.83 9.03 12.93
N LEU A 41 -0.12 8.60 12.12
CA LEU A 41 -1.23 7.81 12.65
C LEU A 41 -1.50 6.64 11.70
N HIS A 42 -1.44 5.46 12.30
CA HIS A 42 -1.70 4.15 11.75
C HIS A 42 -2.76 4.16 10.65
N SER A 43 -2.46 3.49 9.54
CA SER A 43 -3.32 3.30 8.36
C SER A 43 -4.68 2.61 8.62
N PHE A 44 -5.12 2.48 9.88
CA PHE A 44 -6.40 1.89 10.29
C PHE A 44 -7.55 2.88 10.37
N TYR A 45 -7.28 4.16 10.58
CA TYR A 45 -8.35 5.17 10.62
C TYR A 45 -9.03 5.36 9.25
N ALA A 46 -8.37 4.98 8.15
CA ALA A 46 -8.92 5.10 6.80
C ALA A 46 -10.14 4.19 6.55
N LEU A 47 -10.12 2.95 7.06
CA LEU A 47 -11.22 2.00 6.86
C LEU A 47 -12.34 2.18 7.90
N ALA A 48 -12.01 2.58 9.13
CA ALA A 48 -13.00 2.89 10.17
C ALA A 48 -13.73 4.23 9.90
N LEU A 49 -13.03 5.26 9.40
CA LEU A 49 -13.67 6.51 8.99
C LEU A 49 -14.43 6.40 7.66
N ALA A 50 -14.08 5.47 6.76
CA ALA A 50 -14.83 5.24 5.52
C ALA A 50 -16.28 4.77 5.73
N ASN A 51 -16.60 4.22 6.91
CA ASN A 51 -17.98 3.94 7.29
C ASN A 51 -18.74 5.18 7.82
N THR A 52 -18.04 6.30 8.03
CA THR A 52 -18.60 7.59 8.49
C THR A 52 -18.38 8.75 7.53
N CYS A 53 -17.51 8.56 6.53
CA CYS A 53 -17.15 9.52 5.49
C CYS A 53 -17.16 8.78 4.15
N THR A 54 -17.87 9.33 3.17
CA THR A 54 -17.92 8.79 1.81
C THR A 54 -16.56 8.98 1.16
N VAL A 55 -15.68 7.97 1.26
CA VAL A 55 -14.40 7.96 0.57
C VAL A 55 -14.67 7.42 -0.83
N ASN A 56 -14.81 8.34 -1.77
CA ASN A 56 -15.10 7.99 -3.16
C ASN A 56 -13.84 7.82 -4.01
N GLN A 57 -12.69 8.29 -3.50
CA GLN A 57 -11.42 8.25 -4.23
C GLN A 57 -10.24 7.94 -3.32
N ILE A 58 -9.30 7.13 -3.81
CA ILE A 58 -8.00 6.85 -3.20
C ILE A 58 -6.93 7.13 -4.24
N TRP A 59 -5.90 7.89 -3.86
CA TRP A 59 -4.74 8.16 -4.68
C TRP A 59 -3.54 7.41 -4.12
N VAL A 60 -2.86 6.67 -5.00
CA VAL A 60 -1.78 5.76 -4.65
C VAL A 60 -0.49 6.28 -5.26
N ALA A 61 0.52 6.41 -4.42
CA ALA A 61 1.83 6.84 -4.84
C ALA A 61 2.52 5.79 -5.74
N GLU A 62 3.58 6.19 -6.42
CA GLU A 62 4.50 5.26 -7.06
C GLU A 62 5.05 4.24 -6.07
N GLY A 63 5.34 3.04 -6.60
CA GLY A 63 5.87 1.92 -5.85
C GLY A 63 5.08 0.63 -6.06
N THR A 64 5.51 -0.41 -5.36
CA THR A 64 4.95 -1.76 -5.47
C THR A 64 4.16 -2.13 -4.23
N TYR A 65 2.94 -2.61 -4.44
CA TYR A 65 1.97 -2.96 -3.42
C TYR A 65 1.59 -4.43 -3.55
N TYR A 66 1.55 -5.12 -2.42
CA TYR A 66 1.35 -6.57 -2.36
C TYR A 66 0.05 -6.90 -1.61
N PRO A 67 -0.72 -7.90 -2.06
CA PRO A 67 -2.03 -8.19 -1.50
C PRO A 67 -1.99 -8.87 -0.13
N ASP A 68 -0.85 -9.46 0.26
CA ASP A 68 -0.63 -10.11 1.56
C ASP A 68 -0.16 -9.14 2.66
N GLN A 69 -0.05 -7.84 2.34
CA GLN A 69 0.41 -6.82 3.26
C GLN A 69 -0.76 -6.04 3.87
N GLY A 70 -0.85 -6.04 5.20
CA GLY A 70 -1.85 -5.27 5.95
C GLY A 70 -2.18 -5.93 7.30
N VAL A 71 -2.96 -5.26 8.14
CA VAL A 71 -3.46 -5.91 9.37
C VAL A 71 -4.65 -6.77 9.03
N GLY A 72 -4.70 -7.95 9.64
CA GLY A 72 -5.72 -8.96 9.35
C GLY A 72 -5.38 -9.84 8.15
N TYR A 73 -4.22 -9.63 7.53
CA TYR A 73 -3.66 -10.48 6.49
C TYR A 73 -2.48 -11.27 7.04
N THR A 74 -2.32 -12.50 6.57
CA THR A 74 -1.19 -13.35 6.90
C THR A 74 -0.15 -13.22 5.79
N PRO A 75 1.09 -12.77 6.08
CA PRO A 75 2.13 -12.68 5.06
C PRO A 75 2.38 -14.02 4.38
N GLY A 76 2.58 -14.01 3.05
CA GLY A 76 2.84 -15.21 2.25
C GLY A 76 1.62 -16.04 1.89
N GLU A 77 0.41 -15.66 2.30
CA GLU A 77 -0.81 -16.38 1.90
C GLU A 77 -1.22 -16.05 0.46
N ARG A 78 -1.09 -17.05 -0.42
CA ARG A 78 -1.36 -16.94 -1.87
C ARG A 78 -2.82 -16.64 -2.22
N THR A 79 -3.72 -16.81 -1.27
CA THR A 79 -5.17 -16.54 -1.43
C THR A 79 -5.51 -15.07 -1.26
N HIS A 80 -4.56 -14.24 -0.84
CA HIS A 80 -4.77 -12.81 -0.70
C HIS A 80 -4.72 -12.09 -2.04
N SER A 81 -5.68 -11.20 -2.24
CA SER A 81 -5.87 -10.40 -3.46
C SER A 81 -6.43 -9.02 -3.11
N PHE A 82 -6.19 -8.04 -3.98
CA PHE A 82 -6.87 -6.76 -3.93
C PHE A 82 -8.32 -6.92 -4.38
N VAL A 83 -9.27 -6.44 -3.57
CA VAL A 83 -10.71 -6.52 -3.86
C VAL A 83 -11.24 -5.10 -4.13
N MET A 84 -11.92 -4.93 -5.26
CA MET A 84 -12.54 -3.65 -5.61
C MET A 84 -13.85 -3.44 -4.87
N LYS A 85 -14.26 -2.18 -4.72
CA LYS A 85 -15.53 -1.79 -4.09
C LYS A 85 -16.26 -0.80 -4.99
N ASN A 86 -17.59 -0.91 -5.03
CA ASN A 86 -18.43 0.10 -5.66
C ASN A 86 -18.30 1.44 -4.93
N ASN A 87 -18.53 2.53 -5.68
CA ASN A 87 -18.40 3.92 -5.27
C ASN A 87 -16.99 4.31 -4.84
N LEU A 88 -15.97 3.56 -5.27
CA LEU A 88 -14.58 3.80 -4.96
C LEU A 88 -13.74 3.79 -6.24
N ALA A 89 -13.10 4.93 -6.51
CA ALA A 89 -12.09 5.04 -7.56
C ALA A 89 -10.68 5.08 -6.98
N ILE A 90 -9.84 4.16 -7.41
CA ILE A 90 -8.45 4.04 -6.97
C ILE A 90 -7.57 4.43 -8.15
N TYR A 91 -6.72 5.43 -7.95
CA TYR A 91 -5.83 5.98 -8.97
C TYR A 91 -4.36 5.81 -8.55
N GLY A 92 -3.56 5.14 -9.37
CA GLY A 92 -2.10 5.14 -9.31
C GLY A 92 -1.50 6.26 -10.16
N GLY A 93 -0.20 6.49 -10.03
CA GLY A 93 0.50 7.53 -10.78
C GLY A 93 0.87 8.78 -9.98
N PHE A 94 0.86 8.74 -8.64
CA PHE A 94 1.16 9.92 -7.83
C PHE A 94 2.60 9.90 -7.29
N PRO A 95 3.25 11.06 -7.13
CA PRO A 95 4.55 11.09 -6.49
C PRO A 95 4.44 10.66 -5.02
N ASN A 96 5.48 10.01 -4.51
CA ASN A 96 5.53 9.51 -3.13
C ASN A 96 5.84 10.59 -2.07
N THR A 97 6.06 11.83 -2.50
CA THR A 97 6.43 12.98 -1.66
C THR A 97 5.66 14.24 -2.07
N GLY A 98 5.74 15.30 -1.26
CA GLY A 98 5.25 16.65 -1.63
C GLY A 98 3.77 16.93 -1.39
N GLY A 99 2.93 15.92 -1.14
CA GLY A 99 1.48 16.11 -0.93
C GLY A 99 0.76 16.47 -2.24
N PRO A 100 0.81 15.58 -3.25
CA PRO A 100 0.36 15.88 -4.60
C PRO A 100 -1.16 16.10 -4.70
N GLY A 101 -1.54 17.00 -5.61
CA GLY A 101 -2.89 17.13 -6.14
C GLY A 101 -3.15 16.17 -7.30
N PHE A 102 -4.39 16.11 -7.78
CA PHE A 102 -4.75 15.28 -8.94
C PHE A 102 -3.99 15.68 -10.23
N GLY A 103 -3.64 16.96 -10.37
CA GLY A 103 -2.86 17.46 -11.51
C GLY A 103 -1.40 17.00 -11.53
N ASP A 104 -0.88 16.51 -10.41
CA ASP A 104 0.48 15.95 -10.31
C ASP A 104 0.53 14.46 -10.67
N ARG A 105 -0.62 13.89 -11.09
CA ARG A 105 -0.72 12.50 -11.53
C ARG A 105 0.00 12.33 -12.86
N ASP A 106 1.02 11.48 -12.86
CA ASP A 106 1.72 11.02 -14.04
C ASP A 106 1.97 9.51 -13.88
N TRP A 107 1.12 8.69 -14.49
CA TRP A 107 1.22 7.23 -14.41
C TRP A 107 2.41 6.65 -15.18
N ALA A 108 3.04 7.43 -16.05
CA ALA A 108 4.23 7.01 -16.78
C ALA A 108 5.50 7.29 -15.98
N ALA A 109 5.57 8.45 -15.32
CA ALA A 109 6.71 8.80 -14.46
C ALA A 109 6.63 8.17 -13.07
N ASN A 110 5.45 8.15 -12.46
CA ASN A 110 5.23 7.67 -11.09
C ASN A 110 4.57 6.27 -11.12
N VAL A 111 5.30 5.26 -11.58
CA VAL A 111 4.73 3.93 -11.82
C VAL A 111 4.23 3.30 -10.52
N THR A 112 2.94 2.93 -10.51
CA THR A 112 2.31 2.20 -9.41
C THR A 112 2.04 0.76 -9.82
N ILE A 113 2.54 -0.19 -9.04
CA ILE A 113 2.50 -1.62 -9.34
C ILE A 113 1.70 -2.36 -8.27
N LEU A 114 0.70 -3.13 -8.67
CA LEU A 114 0.10 -4.18 -7.84
C LEU A 114 0.81 -5.48 -8.19
N SER A 115 1.52 -6.07 -7.24
CA SER A 115 2.31 -7.27 -7.47
C SER A 115 1.84 -8.44 -6.63
N GLY A 116 1.66 -9.60 -7.29
CA GLY A 116 1.44 -10.88 -6.64
C GLY A 116 2.74 -11.60 -6.25
N ASP A 117 3.91 -11.03 -6.51
CA ASP A 117 5.23 -11.55 -6.11
C ASP A 117 5.42 -11.43 -4.57
N ILE A 118 4.63 -12.20 -3.84
CA ILE A 118 4.61 -12.24 -2.38
C ILE A 118 5.63 -13.24 -1.86
N GLY A 119 6.02 -13.16 -0.59
CA GLY A 119 7.02 -14.08 -0.04
C GLY A 119 8.43 -13.79 -0.57
N SER A 120 9.01 -14.73 -1.31
CA SER A 120 10.38 -14.70 -1.79
C SER A 120 10.45 -13.98 -3.15
N PRO A 121 11.19 -12.87 -3.27
CA PRO A 121 11.22 -12.11 -4.52
C PRO A 121 11.63 -12.96 -5.73
N GLY A 122 10.77 -13.02 -6.74
CA GLY A 122 10.97 -13.75 -7.98
C GLY A 122 10.62 -15.24 -7.94
N ASP A 123 10.18 -15.77 -6.79
CA ASP A 123 9.71 -17.14 -6.70
C ASP A 123 8.25 -17.25 -7.17
N VAL A 124 8.04 -17.66 -8.41
CA VAL A 124 6.68 -17.82 -8.95
C VAL A 124 5.85 -18.84 -8.12
N GLY A 125 6.49 -19.73 -7.37
CA GLY A 125 5.86 -20.75 -6.55
C GLY A 125 5.06 -20.20 -5.36
N ASP A 126 5.44 -19.06 -4.79
CA ASP A 126 4.75 -18.42 -3.68
C ASP A 126 3.92 -17.20 -4.08
N ASN A 127 3.96 -16.79 -5.35
CA ASN A 127 3.09 -15.73 -5.87
C ASN A 127 1.59 -15.93 -5.58
N SER A 128 0.88 -14.84 -5.26
CA SER A 128 -0.59 -14.81 -5.17
C SER A 128 -1.24 -15.44 -6.39
N TYR A 129 -2.32 -16.21 -6.18
CA TYR A 129 -3.08 -16.78 -7.29
C TYR A 129 -3.65 -15.68 -8.19
N HIS A 130 -4.24 -14.66 -7.56
CA HIS A 130 -4.81 -13.50 -8.23
C HIS A 130 -4.29 -12.23 -7.55
N VAL A 131 -3.80 -11.28 -8.35
CA VAL A 131 -3.37 -9.97 -7.81
C VAL A 131 -4.59 -9.13 -7.45
N VAL A 132 -5.52 -8.98 -8.39
CA VAL A 132 -6.86 -8.42 -8.17
C VAL A 132 -7.85 -9.57 -8.28
N PHE A 133 -8.82 -9.66 -7.38
CA PHE A 133 -9.84 -10.71 -7.47
C PHE A 133 -11.19 -10.21 -6.95
N ASN A 134 -12.22 -10.39 -7.77
CA ASN A 134 -13.58 -9.97 -7.47
C ASN A 134 -14.54 -11.13 -7.75
N ASN A 135 -14.99 -11.80 -6.69
CA ASN A 135 -15.85 -12.97 -6.80
C ASN A 135 -17.30 -12.62 -6.48
N ASN A 136 -18.14 -12.47 -7.51
CA ASN A 136 -19.59 -12.24 -7.39
C ASN A 136 -19.97 -11.10 -6.42
N ASN A 137 -19.14 -10.05 -6.34
CA ASN A 137 -19.34 -8.91 -5.44
C ASN A 137 -20.20 -7.79 -6.05
N GLY A 138 -20.86 -8.04 -7.19
CA GLY A 138 -21.83 -7.11 -7.79
C GLY A 138 -21.22 -5.76 -8.18
N LEU A 139 -19.98 -5.75 -8.69
CA LEU A 139 -19.33 -4.53 -9.13
C LEU A 139 -20.07 -3.89 -10.30
N ASN A 140 -20.07 -2.56 -10.32
CA ASN A 140 -20.57 -1.76 -11.42
C ASN A 140 -19.52 -0.72 -11.82
N SER A 141 -19.86 0.17 -12.75
CA SER A 141 -18.96 1.19 -13.31
C SER A 141 -18.44 2.22 -12.31
N THR A 142 -18.90 2.20 -11.06
CA THR A 142 -18.41 3.06 -9.99
C THR A 142 -17.16 2.51 -9.30
N ALA A 143 -16.85 1.23 -9.45
CA ALA A 143 -15.58 0.65 -9.03
C ALA A 143 -14.53 0.95 -10.09
N LYS A 144 -13.50 1.75 -9.76
CA LYS A 144 -12.43 2.10 -10.70
C LYS A 144 -11.07 1.76 -10.14
N LEU A 145 -10.24 1.18 -11.00
CA LEU A 145 -8.81 0.97 -10.79
C LEU A 145 -8.09 1.50 -12.03
N ASP A 146 -7.28 2.54 -11.89
CA ASP A 146 -6.70 3.28 -13.01
C ASP A 146 -5.25 3.70 -12.70
N GLY A 147 -4.35 3.58 -13.66
CA GLY A 147 -2.93 3.96 -13.51
C GLY A 147 -2.10 2.93 -12.75
N PHE A 148 -2.46 1.65 -12.84
CA PHE A 148 -1.73 0.56 -12.22
C PHE A 148 -1.15 -0.38 -13.27
N THR A 149 0.08 -0.82 -13.03
CA THR A 149 0.61 -2.05 -13.61
C THR A 149 0.25 -3.21 -12.69
N ILE A 150 -0.34 -4.28 -13.24
CA ILE A 150 -0.70 -5.47 -12.47
C ILE A 150 0.21 -6.60 -12.92
N SER A 151 0.95 -7.23 -11.99
CA SER A 151 1.97 -8.23 -12.31
C SER A 151 2.11 -9.30 -11.24
N GLY A 152 2.78 -10.41 -11.58
CA GLY A 152 3.19 -11.40 -10.58
C GLY A 152 2.07 -12.29 -10.04
N GLY A 153 0.91 -12.35 -10.68
CA GLY A 153 -0.11 -13.35 -10.33
C GLY A 153 0.18 -14.73 -10.93
N ASN A 154 -0.03 -15.80 -10.17
CA ASN A 154 0.21 -17.18 -10.58
C ASN A 154 -0.99 -18.10 -10.25
N ALA A 155 -2.02 -18.09 -11.09
CA ALA A 155 -3.20 -18.94 -10.96
C ALA A 155 -2.94 -20.38 -11.44
N ASN A 156 -2.04 -21.09 -10.77
CA ASN A 156 -1.68 -22.48 -11.10
C ASN A 156 -2.75 -23.52 -10.66
N ASN A 157 -3.80 -23.10 -9.95
CA ASN A 157 -4.82 -23.99 -9.37
C ASN A 157 -6.24 -23.79 -9.94
N ASN A 158 -6.47 -22.84 -10.85
CA ASN A 158 -7.77 -22.62 -11.53
C ASN A 158 -7.56 -21.87 -12.86
N SER A 159 -8.38 -22.15 -13.89
CA SER A 159 -8.28 -21.61 -15.26
C SER A 159 -8.55 -20.10 -15.41
N ASN A 160 -8.46 -19.32 -14.34
CA ASN A 160 -8.63 -17.87 -14.34
C ASN A 160 -7.24 -17.24 -14.42
N GLY A 161 -6.99 -16.26 -15.28
CA GLY A 161 -5.67 -15.62 -15.37
C GLY A 161 -5.19 -15.06 -14.02
N GLY A 162 -3.88 -15.05 -13.77
CA GLY A 162 -3.34 -14.62 -12.47
C GLY A 162 -3.44 -13.11 -12.19
N GLY A 163 -3.70 -12.28 -13.21
CA GLY A 163 -3.71 -10.82 -13.07
C GLY A 163 -4.97 -10.26 -12.40
N MET A 164 -6.17 -10.64 -12.86
CA MET A 164 -7.47 -10.06 -12.48
C MET A 164 -8.54 -11.11 -12.24
#